data_AF-A0A8R2NMJ1-F1
#
_entry.id   AF-A0A8R2NMJ1-F1
#
_cell.length_a   1.000
_cell.length_b   1.000
_cell.length_c   1.000
_cell.angle_alpha   90.00
_cell.angle_beta   90.00
_cell.angle_gamma   90.00
#
_symmetry.space_group_name_H-M   'P 1'
#
loop_
_entity.id
_entity.type
_entity.pdbx_description
1 polymer ?
#
loop_
_entity_poly.entity_id
_entity_poly.type
_entity_poly.pdbx_seq_one_letter_code
_entity_poly.pdbx_strand_id
1 'polypeptide(L)'
;MYLPVILTLILSFVTNLTICNERPVIGILTQEVYWSYLNHLKPYNNSYIAASYVKAIEASGGRVVPVFTNRTTEYYMDVVNKVNGILVPGGGCAFNISFGISQSTNEVFHIAKRVNDGGDHFPILGICLGFELLLIASIGGKNPLTCCNSNNVNLPLNLIPTMEEKSMLFKTMPKDIRNILLTEPVTANHHKYQSIMMLNLSFV
;
A
#
# COMPACT_ATOMS: atom_id res chain seq x y z
N MET A 1 -22.59 49.69 1.37
CA MET A 1 -22.74 48.92 0.12
C MET A 1 -21.62 47.89 -0.13
N TYR A 2 -20.54 47.83 0.68
CA TYR A 2 -19.39 46.94 0.45
C TYR A 2 -19.37 45.65 1.28
N LEU A 3 -20.29 45.49 2.24
CA LEU A 3 -20.38 44.31 3.10
C LEU A 3 -20.55 42.98 2.33
N PRO A 4 -21.36 42.89 1.25
CA PRO A 4 -21.48 41.64 0.50
C PRO A 4 -20.17 41.28 -0.22
N VAL A 5 -19.45 42.29 -0.74
CA VAL A 5 -18.20 42.13 -1.49
C VAL A 5 -17.07 41.65 -0.57
N ILE A 6 -16.98 42.21 0.64
CA ILE A 6 -16.01 41.81 1.65
C ILE A 6 -16.30 40.37 2.12
N LEU A 7 -17.58 40.01 2.31
CA LEU A 7 -17.96 38.65 2.71
C LEU A 7 -17.62 37.61 1.64
N THR A 8 -17.83 37.92 0.35
CA THR A 8 -17.44 37.02 -0.76
C THR A 8 -15.92 36.85 -0.89
N LEU A 9 -15.14 37.91 -0.68
CA LEU A 9 -13.68 37.85 -0.70
C LEU A 9 -13.14 37.00 0.46
N ILE A 10 -13.69 37.16 1.67
CA ILE A 10 -13.33 36.33 2.83
C ILE A 10 -13.71 34.87 2.58
N LEU A 11 -14.91 34.58 2.05
CA LEU A 11 -15.32 33.22 1.75
C LEU A 11 -14.39 32.55 0.72
N SER A 12 -13.95 33.29 -0.30
CA SER A 12 -12.99 32.81 -1.30
C SER A 12 -11.59 32.53 -0.74
N PHE A 13 -11.18 33.26 0.30
CA PHE A 13 -9.89 33.06 0.99
C PHE A 13 -9.94 31.92 2.01
N VAL A 14 -11.14 31.58 2.51
CA VAL A 14 -11.35 30.52 3.51
C VAL A 14 -11.59 29.15 2.86
N THR A 15 -12.04 29.11 1.60
CA THR A 15 -12.12 27.86 0.84
C THR A 15 -10.74 27.49 0.29
N ASN A 16 -9.95 26.74 1.05
CA ASN A 16 -8.92 25.90 0.44
C ASN A 16 -9.65 24.96 -0.52
N LEU A 17 -9.47 25.16 -1.82
CA LEU A 17 -10.01 24.26 -2.82
C LEU A 17 -9.22 22.94 -2.72
N THR A 18 -9.70 22.01 -1.88
CA THR A 18 -9.16 20.65 -1.88
C THR A 18 -9.58 20.00 -3.18
N ILE A 19 -8.69 20.01 -4.17
CA ILE A 19 -8.89 19.27 -5.41
C ILE A 19 -8.77 17.79 -5.05
N CYS A 20 -9.91 17.13 -4.88
CA CYS A 20 -10.00 15.72 -4.57
C CYS A 20 -10.30 14.93 -5.85
N ASN A 21 -9.57 13.84 -6.08
CA ASN A 21 -9.92 12.89 -7.13
C ASN A 21 -10.95 11.89 -6.59
N GLU A 22 -12.23 12.10 -6.91
CA GLU A 22 -13.33 11.21 -6.51
C GLU A 22 -13.42 9.90 -7.31
N ARG A 23 -12.50 9.67 -8.25
CA ARG A 23 -12.47 8.46 -9.08
C ARG A 23 -11.06 7.85 -9.09
N PRO A 24 -10.49 7.50 -7.93
CA PRO A 24 -9.11 7.03 -7.88
C PRO A 24 -8.93 5.73 -8.67
N VAL A 25 -7.78 5.60 -9.33
CA VAL A 25 -7.31 4.37 -9.96
C VAL A 25 -6.10 3.89 -9.18
N ILE A 26 -6.17 2.67 -8.65
CA ILE A 26 -5.09 2.05 -7.88
C ILE A 26 -4.48 0.94 -8.72
N GLY A 27 -3.16 1.01 -8.92
CA GLY A 27 -2.43 -0.09 -9.53
C GLY A 27 -2.17 -1.19 -8.51
N ILE A 28 -2.35 -2.46 -8.89
CA ILE A 28 -1.95 -3.60 -8.06
C ILE A 28 -0.82 -4.34 -8.76
N LEU A 29 0.33 -4.50 -8.09
CA LEU A 29 1.41 -5.31 -8.64
C LEU A 29 0.96 -6.76 -8.81
N THR A 30 1.22 -7.34 -9.98
CA THR A 30 1.07 -8.78 -10.18
C THR A 30 2.13 -9.54 -9.40
N GLN A 31 1.93 -10.83 -9.20
CA GLN A 31 2.94 -11.72 -8.65
C GLN A 31 3.13 -12.93 -9.54
N GLU A 32 4.36 -13.40 -9.67
CA GLU A 32 4.66 -14.62 -10.42
C GLU A 32 4.04 -15.86 -9.75
N VAL A 33 3.67 -16.84 -10.59
CA VAL A 33 3.21 -18.15 -10.13
C VAL A 33 4.42 -19.02 -9.78
N TYR A 34 4.83 -19.00 -8.51
CA TYR A 34 5.94 -19.82 -7.99
C TYR A 34 5.51 -21.23 -7.58
N TRP A 35 4.25 -21.40 -7.19
CA TRP A 35 3.79 -22.65 -6.60
C TRP A 35 3.49 -23.69 -7.68
N SER A 36 4.14 -24.85 -7.58
CA SER A 36 3.98 -25.95 -8.53
C SER A 36 2.54 -26.44 -8.64
N TYR A 37 1.75 -26.37 -7.55
CA TYR A 37 0.33 -26.75 -7.60
C TYR A 37 -0.52 -25.76 -8.39
N LEU A 38 -0.08 -24.51 -8.60
CA LEU A 38 -0.75 -23.54 -9.47
C LEU A 38 -0.25 -23.61 -10.92
N ASN A 39 0.64 -24.55 -11.25
CA ASN A 39 1.16 -24.70 -12.62
C ASN A 39 0.04 -24.94 -13.64
N HIS A 40 -1.04 -25.62 -13.25
CA HIS A 40 -2.22 -25.86 -14.10
C HIS A 40 -3.08 -24.60 -14.32
N LEU A 41 -2.89 -23.56 -13.51
CA LEU A 41 -3.56 -22.27 -13.60
C LEU A 41 -2.64 -21.19 -14.20
N LYS A 42 -1.47 -21.54 -14.73
CA LYS A 42 -0.51 -20.58 -15.26
C LYS A 42 -1.13 -19.77 -16.39
N PRO A 43 -1.41 -18.48 -16.18
CA PRO A 43 -1.88 -17.63 -17.26
C PRO A 43 -0.72 -17.37 -18.23
N TYR A 44 -1.03 -16.85 -19.40
CA TYR A 44 -0.06 -16.59 -20.47
C TYR A 44 1.17 -15.78 -20.02
N ASN A 45 0.99 -14.83 -19.08
CA ASN A 45 2.08 -14.00 -18.52
C ASN A 45 2.71 -14.58 -17.23
N ASN A 46 2.35 -15.80 -16.83
CA ASN A 46 2.82 -16.49 -15.63
C ASN A 46 2.74 -15.66 -14.33
N SER A 47 1.81 -14.71 -14.26
CA SER A 47 1.57 -13.84 -13.11
C SER A 47 0.09 -13.69 -12.80
N TYR A 48 -0.25 -13.41 -11.54
CA TYR A 48 -1.62 -13.31 -11.05
C TYR A 48 -1.79 -12.16 -10.05
N ILE A 49 -3.06 -11.82 -9.78
CA ILE A 49 -3.48 -10.99 -8.66
C ILE A 49 -4.60 -11.75 -7.95
N ALA A 50 -4.54 -11.90 -6.63
CA ALA A 50 -5.64 -12.48 -5.89
C ALA A 50 -6.85 -11.52 -5.92
N ALA A 51 -8.02 -12.04 -6.28
CA ALA A 51 -9.23 -11.22 -6.46
C ALA A 51 -9.68 -10.47 -5.20
N SER A 52 -9.27 -10.93 -4.00
CA SER A 52 -9.54 -10.25 -2.73
C SER A 52 -8.96 -8.84 -2.68
N TYR A 53 -7.76 -8.61 -3.24
CA TYR A 53 -7.17 -7.27 -3.29
C TYR A 53 -7.95 -6.33 -4.21
N VAL A 54 -8.42 -6.85 -5.36
CA VAL A 54 -9.25 -6.10 -6.31
C VAL A 54 -10.54 -5.67 -5.65
N LYS A 55 -11.26 -6.63 -5.05
CA LYS A 55 -12.53 -6.39 -4.36
C LYS A 55 -12.41 -5.40 -3.21
N ALA A 56 -11.31 -5.44 -2.45
CA ALA A 56 -11.09 -4.51 -1.35
C ALA A 56 -10.96 -3.05 -1.83
N ILE A 57 -10.27 -2.81 -2.95
CA ILE A 57 -10.14 -1.48 -3.54
C ILE A 57 -11.49 -1.02 -4.12
N GLU A 58 -12.17 -1.89 -4.86
CA GLU A 58 -13.48 -1.58 -5.46
C GLU A 58 -14.53 -1.26 -4.40
N ALA A 59 -14.58 -2.04 -3.32
CA ALA A 59 -15.47 -1.77 -2.18
C ALA A 59 -15.15 -0.44 -1.46
N SER A 60 -13.92 0.07 -1.62
CA SER A 60 -13.48 1.36 -1.10
C SER A 60 -13.71 2.52 -2.08
N GLY A 61 -14.40 2.28 -3.21
CA GLY A 61 -14.70 3.29 -4.23
C GLY A 61 -13.59 3.52 -5.27
N GLY A 62 -12.54 2.70 -5.27
CA GLY A 62 -11.46 2.77 -6.26
C GLY A 62 -11.69 1.90 -7.49
N ARG A 63 -10.97 2.23 -8.57
CA ARG A 63 -10.83 1.35 -9.75
C ARG A 63 -9.46 0.69 -9.72
N VAL A 64 -9.34 -0.50 -10.30
CA VAL A 64 -8.10 -1.26 -10.28
C VAL A 64 -7.51 -1.38 -11.68
N VAL A 65 -6.19 -1.25 -11.78
CA VAL A 65 -5.43 -1.66 -12.96
C VAL A 65 -4.32 -2.64 -12.56
N PRO A 66 -4.10 -3.73 -13.32
CA PRO A 66 -2.98 -4.62 -13.06
C PRO A 66 -1.66 -3.94 -13.46
N VAL A 67 -0.66 -4.02 -12.58
CA VAL A 67 0.69 -3.52 -12.83
C VAL A 67 1.61 -4.73 -12.95
N PHE A 68 2.05 -5.02 -14.16
CA PHE A 68 2.82 -6.23 -14.43
C PHE A 68 4.24 -6.11 -13.87
N THR A 69 4.72 -7.18 -13.25
CA THR A 69 6.11 -7.31 -12.79
C THR A 69 7.07 -7.56 -13.96
N ASN A 70 8.38 -7.46 -13.70
CA ASN A 70 9.44 -7.69 -14.68
C ASN A 70 9.36 -6.78 -15.90
N ARG A 71 8.93 -5.53 -15.69
CA ARG A 71 8.92 -4.46 -16.70
C ARG A 71 10.05 -3.46 -16.45
N THR A 72 10.27 -2.58 -17.42
CA THR A 72 11.34 -1.58 -17.34
C THR A 72 10.99 -0.46 -16.38
N THR A 73 11.99 0.31 -15.94
CA THR A 73 11.78 1.50 -15.10
C THR A 73 10.85 2.51 -15.78
N GLU A 74 10.92 2.68 -17.10
CA GLU A 74 10.05 3.59 -17.86
C GLU A 74 8.59 3.14 -17.79
N TYR A 75 8.32 1.83 -17.83
CA TYR A 75 6.96 1.32 -17.64
C TYR A 75 6.42 1.67 -16.26
N TYR A 76 7.21 1.50 -15.20
CA TYR A 76 6.73 1.83 -13.85
C TYR A 76 6.56 3.33 -13.65
N MET A 77 7.43 4.16 -14.24
CA MET A 77 7.24 5.61 -14.26
C MET A 77 5.93 5.99 -14.96
N ASP A 78 5.66 5.38 -16.11
CA ASP A 78 4.44 5.62 -16.88
C ASP A 78 3.18 5.22 -16.10
N VAL A 79 3.22 4.09 -15.40
CA VAL A 79 2.12 3.64 -14.52
C VAL A 79 1.92 4.62 -13.37
N VAL A 80 2.97 4.99 -12.65
CA VAL A 80 2.89 5.93 -11.50
C VAL A 80 2.29 7.26 -11.94
N ASN A 81 2.62 7.75 -13.13
CA ASN A 81 2.05 8.99 -13.68
C ASN A 81 0.55 8.88 -14.08
N LYS A 82 0.01 7.66 -14.18
CA LYS A 82 -1.37 7.41 -14.65
C LYS A 82 -2.33 6.91 -13.56
N VAL A 83 -1.80 6.49 -12.42
CA VAL A 83 -2.60 5.97 -11.29
C VAL A 83 -2.46 6.90 -10.08
N ASN A 84 -3.27 6.67 -9.06
CA ASN A 84 -3.32 7.49 -7.84
C ASN A 84 -2.68 6.82 -6.62
N GLY A 85 -2.12 5.62 -6.82
CA GLY A 85 -1.44 4.85 -5.79
C GLY A 85 -1.15 3.44 -6.26
N ILE A 86 -0.28 2.74 -5.53
CA ILE A 86 0.07 1.33 -5.80
C ILE A 86 -0.21 0.48 -4.56
N LEU A 87 -0.82 -0.68 -4.76
CA LEU A 87 -0.86 -1.76 -3.79
C LEU A 87 0.15 -2.85 -4.17
N VAL A 88 0.98 -3.24 -3.20
CA VAL A 88 1.87 -4.39 -3.28
C VAL A 88 1.24 -5.54 -2.49
N PRO A 89 0.77 -6.61 -3.15
CA PRO A 89 0.02 -7.67 -2.48
C PRO A 89 0.89 -8.57 -1.62
N GLY A 90 0.22 -9.41 -0.83
CA GLY A 90 0.83 -10.53 -0.13
C GLY A 90 1.16 -11.68 -1.07
N GLY A 91 1.96 -12.64 -0.60
CA GLY A 91 2.52 -13.66 -1.47
C GLY A 91 3.46 -14.64 -0.79
N GLY A 92 3.98 -15.57 -1.59
CA GLY A 92 4.98 -16.56 -1.18
C GLY A 92 6.20 -16.56 -2.10
N CYS A 93 6.59 -15.40 -2.62
CA CYS A 93 7.79 -15.23 -3.44
C CYS A 93 9.05 -15.24 -2.57
N ALA A 94 10.17 -15.71 -3.13
CA ALA A 94 11.47 -15.51 -2.50
C ALA A 94 11.85 -14.01 -2.50
N PHE A 95 12.55 -13.54 -1.45
CA PHE A 95 13.08 -12.18 -1.34
C PHE A 95 14.29 -11.92 -2.27
N ASN A 96 14.25 -12.42 -3.50
CA ASN A 96 15.27 -12.13 -4.49
C ASN A 96 14.96 -10.79 -5.15
N ILE A 97 15.65 -9.73 -4.72
CA ILE A 97 15.50 -8.36 -5.23
C ILE A 97 15.86 -8.20 -6.72
N SER A 98 16.47 -9.21 -7.36
CA SER A 98 16.90 -9.14 -8.75
C SER A 98 15.85 -9.58 -9.77
N PHE A 99 14.69 -10.05 -9.33
CA PHE A 99 13.61 -10.46 -10.23
C PHE A 99 12.24 -10.34 -9.57
N GLY A 100 11.21 -10.31 -10.40
CA GLY A 100 9.83 -10.50 -10.02
C GLY A 100 9.21 -9.38 -9.21
N ILE A 101 8.25 -9.72 -8.37
CA ILE A 101 7.58 -8.75 -7.49
C ILE A 101 8.56 -8.00 -6.59
N SER A 102 9.65 -8.63 -6.15
CA SER A 102 10.67 -8.00 -5.29
C SER A 102 11.38 -6.85 -6.01
N GLN A 103 11.90 -7.09 -7.22
CA GLN A 103 12.53 -6.05 -8.03
C GLN A 103 11.54 -4.94 -8.38
N SER A 104 10.34 -5.34 -8.81
CA SER A 104 9.28 -4.41 -9.22
C SER A 104 8.84 -3.50 -8.07
N THR A 105 8.75 -4.04 -6.85
CA THR A 105 8.45 -3.27 -5.64
C THR A 105 9.55 -2.26 -5.33
N ASN A 106 10.82 -2.64 -5.48
CA ASN A 106 11.95 -1.74 -5.26
C ASN A 106 11.95 -0.56 -6.25
N GLU A 107 11.71 -0.84 -7.54
CA GLU A 107 11.57 0.20 -8.57
C GLU A 107 10.42 1.17 -8.26
N VAL A 108 9.22 0.64 -7.99
CA VAL A 108 8.04 1.44 -7.66
C VAL A 108 8.26 2.28 -6.40
N PHE A 109 8.89 1.71 -5.36
CA PHE A 109 9.23 2.43 -4.14
C PHE A 109 10.11 3.66 -4.43
N HIS A 110 11.18 3.50 -5.22
CA HIS A 110 12.07 4.61 -5.54
C HIS A 110 11.43 5.65 -6.47
N ILE A 111 10.55 5.23 -7.38
CA ILE A 111 9.78 6.16 -8.22
C ILE A 111 8.82 6.97 -7.35
N ALA A 112 7.98 6.31 -6.54
CA ALA A 112 7.04 6.99 -5.66
C ALA A 112 7.76 7.88 -4.65
N LYS A 113 8.89 7.45 -4.09
CA LYS A 113 9.71 8.30 -3.23
C LYS A 113 10.13 9.60 -3.92
N ARG A 114 10.57 9.55 -5.18
CA ARG A 114 10.92 10.76 -5.95
C ARG A 114 9.72 11.66 -6.19
N VAL A 115 8.55 11.09 -6.47
CA VAL A 115 7.29 11.84 -6.64
C VAL A 115 6.93 12.58 -5.33
N ASN A 116 6.96 11.88 -4.20
CA ASN A 116 6.72 12.44 -2.87
C ASN A 116 7.78 13.48 -2.46
N ASP A 117 9.07 13.22 -2.69
CA ASP A 117 10.16 14.18 -2.42
C ASP A 117 10.02 15.45 -3.28
N GLY A 118 9.34 15.36 -4.44
CA GLY A 118 8.98 16.48 -5.30
C GLY A 118 7.72 17.25 -4.86
N GLY A 119 7.05 16.82 -3.79
CA GLY A 119 5.85 17.47 -3.24
C GLY A 119 4.52 16.97 -3.84
N ASP A 120 4.54 15.96 -4.71
CA ASP A 120 3.33 15.30 -5.21
C ASP A 120 3.07 14.01 -4.41
N HIS A 121 1.89 13.90 -3.83
CA HIS A 121 1.57 12.83 -2.89
C HIS A 121 1.20 11.54 -3.64
N PHE A 122 2.01 10.50 -3.47
CA PHE A 122 1.79 9.20 -4.11
C PHE A 122 1.85 8.05 -3.09
N PRO A 123 0.71 7.49 -2.66
CA PRO A 123 0.69 6.44 -1.65
C PRO A 123 1.07 5.07 -2.22
N ILE A 124 1.81 4.30 -1.42
CA ILE A 124 2.01 2.85 -1.62
C ILE A 124 1.51 2.10 -0.40
N LEU A 125 0.70 1.05 -0.61
CA LEU A 125 0.24 0.14 0.45
C LEU A 125 0.84 -1.26 0.23
N GLY A 126 1.63 -1.75 1.20
CA GLY A 126 2.15 -3.11 1.20
C GLY A 126 1.40 -4.02 2.17
N ILE A 127 0.96 -5.19 1.72
CA ILE A 127 0.27 -6.18 2.56
C ILE A 127 1.10 -7.47 2.62
N CYS A 128 1.36 -8.00 3.83
CA CYS A 128 2.14 -9.23 4.04
C CYS A 128 3.50 -9.15 3.31
N LEU A 129 3.73 -9.96 2.26
CA LEU A 129 4.91 -9.86 1.39
C LEU A 129 5.19 -8.43 0.92
N GLY A 130 4.16 -7.68 0.53
CA GLY A 130 4.33 -6.29 0.11
C GLY A 130 4.87 -5.39 1.23
N PHE A 131 4.47 -5.63 2.48
CA PHE A 131 5.03 -4.91 3.63
C PHE A 131 6.51 -5.24 3.82
N GLU A 132 6.86 -6.53 3.76
CA GLU A 132 8.24 -7.01 3.88
C GLU A 132 9.15 -6.40 2.80
N LEU A 133 8.68 -6.35 1.54
CA LEU A 133 9.42 -5.80 0.41
C LEU A 133 9.60 -4.28 0.51
N LEU A 134 8.56 -3.54 0.90
CA LEU A 134 8.66 -2.09 1.10
C LEU A 134 9.61 -1.76 2.26
N LEU A 135 9.58 -2.55 3.33
CA LEU A 135 10.52 -2.42 4.42
C LEU A 135 11.96 -2.61 3.94
N ILE A 136 12.25 -3.69 3.20
CA ILE A 136 13.57 -3.95 2.62
C ILE A 136 14.02 -2.79 1.71
N ALA A 137 13.15 -2.30 0.83
CA ALA A 137 13.44 -1.18 -0.06
C ALA A 137 13.77 0.12 0.72
N SER A 138 13.02 0.40 1.79
CA SER A 138 13.19 1.60 2.61
C SER A 138 14.52 1.66 3.37
N ILE A 139 15.13 0.51 3.66
CA ILE A 139 16.42 0.43 4.38
C ILE A 139 17.60 0.08 3.47
N GLY A 140 17.46 0.34 2.16
CA GLY A 140 18.53 0.16 1.18
C GLY A 140 18.82 -1.31 0.88
N GLY A 141 17.79 -2.15 0.81
CA GLY A 141 17.90 -3.56 0.43
C GLY A 141 18.38 -4.49 1.54
N LYS A 142 18.62 -3.99 2.75
CA LYS A 142 18.94 -4.84 3.91
C LYS A 142 17.71 -5.66 4.31
N ASN A 143 17.92 -6.88 4.81
CA ASN A 143 16.85 -7.74 5.29
C ASN A 143 16.68 -7.61 6.82
N PRO A 144 15.61 -6.97 7.32
CA PRO A 144 15.37 -6.80 8.76
C PRO A 144 14.39 -7.85 9.32
N LEU A 145 14.10 -8.91 8.55
CA LEU A 145 13.08 -9.89 8.89
C LEU A 145 13.66 -10.99 9.77
N THR A 146 12.86 -11.42 10.75
CA THR A 146 13.14 -12.56 11.62
C THR A 146 12.02 -13.58 11.49
N CYS A 147 12.35 -14.87 11.66
CA CYS A 147 11.37 -15.94 11.61
C CYS A 147 10.34 -15.80 12.74
N CYS A 148 9.08 -16.05 12.43
CA CYS A 148 7.98 -16.10 13.40
C CYS A 148 7.02 -17.25 13.09
N ASN A 149 6.19 -17.61 14.06
CA ASN A 149 5.19 -18.67 13.92
C ASN A 149 3.76 -18.10 13.77
N SER A 150 3.57 -17.22 12.79
CA SER A 150 2.32 -16.49 12.57
C SER A 150 1.58 -17.00 11.33
N ASN A 151 1.51 -18.32 11.17
CA ASN A 151 0.79 -18.96 10.07
C ASN A 151 -0.60 -19.39 10.52
N ASN A 152 -1.63 -18.91 9.81
CA ASN A 152 -3.03 -19.30 10.03
C ASN A 152 -3.52 -18.99 11.46
N VAL A 153 -3.24 -17.76 11.91
CA VAL A 153 -3.69 -17.27 13.21
C VAL A 153 -4.32 -15.90 13.06
N ASN A 154 -5.42 -15.66 13.77
CA ASN A 154 -6.00 -14.33 13.89
C ASN A 154 -5.57 -13.70 15.21
N LEU A 155 -5.19 -12.43 15.16
CA LEU A 155 -4.71 -11.69 16.34
C LEU A 155 -5.41 -10.32 16.46
N PRO A 156 -5.56 -9.78 17.68
CA PRO A 156 -5.84 -8.37 17.86
C PRO A 156 -4.62 -7.52 17.50
N LEU A 157 -4.83 -6.23 17.25
CA LEU A 157 -3.77 -5.25 17.06
C LEU A 157 -3.34 -4.64 18.39
N ASN A 158 -2.03 -4.59 18.60
CA ASN A 158 -1.42 -3.82 19.67
C ASN A 158 -0.85 -2.53 19.06
N LEU A 159 -1.52 -1.40 19.27
CA LEU A 159 -1.01 -0.11 18.83
C LEU A 159 0.04 0.41 19.82
N ILE A 160 1.12 0.96 19.28
CA ILE A 160 2.11 1.68 20.09
C ILE A 160 1.50 2.98 20.65
N PRO A 161 2.05 3.53 21.74
CA PRO A 161 1.58 4.82 22.26
C PRO A 161 1.59 5.90 21.17
N THR A 162 0.58 6.77 21.17
CA THR A 162 0.37 7.88 20.21
C THR A 162 0.00 7.50 18.78
N MET A 163 -0.10 6.21 18.43
CA MET A 163 -0.43 5.82 17.06
C MET A 163 -1.83 6.26 16.63
N GLU A 164 -2.81 6.21 17.52
CA GLU A 164 -4.17 6.67 17.24
C GLU A 164 -4.22 8.17 16.93
N GLU A 165 -3.35 8.98 17.54
CA GLU A 165 -3.37 10.43 17.37
C GLU A 165 -2.52 10.87 16.16
N LYS A 166 -1.39 10.22 15.94
CA LYS A 166 -0.39 10.66 14.94
C LYS A 166 -0.49 9.94 13.60
N SER A 167 -1.06 8.74 13.56
CA SER A 167 -1.09 7.93 12.34
C SER A 167 -2.14 8.44 11.35
N MET A 168 -1.75 8.65 10.10
CA MET A 168 -2.70 8.91 9.02
C MET A 168 -3.68 7.77 8.80
N LEU A 169 -3.29 6.54 9.13
CA LEU A 169 -4.10 5.33 8.96
C LEU A 169 -5.15 5.17 10.09
N PHE A 170 -4.81 5.55 11.33
CA PHE A 170 -5.64 5.27 12.51
C PHE A 170 -6.36 6.50 13.07
N LYS A 171 -5.96 7.72 12.71
CA LYS A 171 -6.52 8.96 13.30
C LYS A 171 -8.01 9.18 13.07
N THR A 172 -8.58 8.59 12.02
CA THR A 172 -10.02 8.67 11.69
C THR A 172 -10.78 7.38 11.99
N MET A 173 -10.16 6.43 12.70
CA MET A 173 -10.76 5.13 12.97
C MET A 173 -11.99 5.24 13.88
N PRO A 174 -13.17 4.70 13.46
CA PRO A 174 -14.37 4.68 14.30
C PRO A 174 -14.16 3.91 15.61
N LYS A 175 -14.86 4.31 16.68
CA LYS A 175 -14.67 3.75 18.04
C LYS A 175 -15.03 2.26 18.15
N ASP A 176 -16.07 1.84 17.44
CA ASP A 176 -16.50 0.45 17.33
C ASP A 176 -15.45 -0.41 16.61
N ILE A 177 -14.95 0.07 15.47
CA ILE A 177 -13.86 -0.59 14.72
C ILE A 177 -12.60 -0.65 15.56
N ARG A 178 -12.26 0.43 16.28
CA ARG A 178 -11.15 0.45 17.24
C ARG A 178 -11.30 -0.65 18.27
N ASN A 179 -12.48 -0.78 18.91
CA ASN A 179 -12.68 -1.79 19.93
C ASN A 179 -12.46 -3.20 19.38
N ILE A 180 -13.06 -3.49 18.21
CA ILE A 180 -12.90 -4.77 17.52
C ILE A 180 -11.43 -5.05 17.20
N LEU A 181 -10.72 -4.10 16.57
CA LEU A 181 -9.32 -4.30 16.18
C LEU A 181 -8.39 -4.50 17.37
N LEU A 182 -8.64 -3.86 18.50
CA LEU A 182 -7.75 -3.91 19.67
C LEU A 182 -8.06 -5.06 20.63
N THR A 183 -9.28 -5.62 20.62
CA THR A 183 -9.67 -6.66 21.59
C THR A 183 -10.04 -8.01 20.96
N GLU A 184 -10.40 -8.06 19.69
CA GLU A 184 -10.87 -9.28 19.03
C GLU A 184 -9.79 -9.86 18.09
N PRO A 185 -9.69 -11.19 17.93
CA PRO A 185 -8.78 -11.82 16.97
C PRO A 185 -9.32 -11.70 15.54
N VAL A 186 -9.21 -10.50 14.94
CA VAL A 186 -9.77 -10.18 13.62
C VAL A 186 -8.73 -9.91 12.53
N THR A 187 -7.44 -9.82 12.87
CA THR A 187 -6.38 -9.62 11.86
C THR A 187 -5.73 -10.94 11.47
N ALA A 188 -5.93 -11.34 10.22
CA ALA A 188 -5.44 -12.61 9.70
C ALA A 188 -3.92 -12.55 9.45
N ASN A 189 -3.18 -13.44 10.08
CA ASN A 189 -1.74 -13.60 9.91
C ASN A 189 -1.44 -14.93 9.20
N HIS A 190 -0.79 -14.81 8.04
CA HIS A 190 -0.38 -15.93 7.19
C HIS A 190 1.05 -15.70 6.68
N HIS A 191 1.99 -15.53 7.61
CA HIS A 191 3.40 -15.24 7.29
C HIS A 191 4.37 -16.01 8.19
N LYS A 192 5.59 -16.20 7.69
CA LYS A 192 6.69 -16.88 8.38
C LYS A 192 7.76 -15.92 8.87
N TYR A 193 7.65 -14.65 8.48
CA TYR A 193 8.64 -13.62 8.72
C TYR A 193 7.95 -12.36 9.26
N GLN A 194 8.59 -11.72 10.23
CA GLN A 194 8.14 -10.45 10.78
C GLN A 194 9.34 -9.51 10.90
N SER A 195 9.08 -8.21 11.09
CA SER A 195 10.14 -7.30 11.53
C SER A 195 9.86 -6.77 12.92
N ILE A 196 10.94 -6.61 13.69
CA ILE A 196 10.93 -5.90 14.98
C ILE A 196 11.18 -4.39 14.75
N MET A 197 11.57 -4.00 13.52
CA MET A 197 11.84 -2.61 13.17
C MET A 197 10.53 -1.85 12.96
N MET A 198 10.35 -0.79 13.75
CA MET A 198 9.22 0.12 13.61
C MET A 198 9.52 1.10 12.47
N LEU A 199 8.78 0.99 11.38
CA LEU A 199 8.87 1.95 10.28
C LEU A 199 8.06 3.20 10.62
N ASN A 200 8.74 4.34 10.73
CA ASN A 200 8.11 5.64 10.46
C ASN A 200 7.93 5.78 8.94
N LEU A 201 7.09 4.94 8.35
CA LEU A 201 6.50 5.26 7.06
C LEU A 201 5.47 6.34 7.34
N SER A 202 5.91 7.58 7.29
CA SER A 202 4.99 8.69 7.06
C SER A 202 4.33 8.38 5.73
N PHE A 203 3.11 7.84 5.77
CA PHE A 203 2.19 7.98 4.65
C PHE A 203 1.96 9.48 4.52
N VAL A 204 2.81 10.13 3.73
CA VAL A 204 2.73 11.56 3.46
C VAL A 204 1.51 11.78 2.57
#